data_AF-A0A963TFZ0-F1
#
_entry.id   AF-A0A963TFZ0-F1
#
_cell.length_a   1.000
_cell.length_b   1.000
_cell.length_c   1.000
_cell.angle_alpha   90.00
_cell.angle_beta   90.00
_cell.angle_gamma   90.00
#
_symmetry.space_group_name_H-M   'P 1'
#
loop_
_entity.id
_entity.type
_entity.pdbx_description
1 polymer ?
#
loop_
_entity_poly.entity_id
_entity_poly.type
_entity_poly.pdbx_seq_one_letter_code
_entity_poly.pdbx_strand_id
1 'polypeptide(L)'
;RPSYRPDNLARLHDRDRKLFEHWTHDASIIPAAYFPHWRLRFARDEARLRERWAKWHGDGFDTQFEAVLEEVARRGPVSTADVGEAEERRSGGWWEWNPSKIALEYLWRVGKLSVVRRDAFRKVYDLTERVVPAEHLAPVPDPAETVDWACNAAIDRLGFATSGEVAAFLAKVTPTEAKDWCAGALRRAEIVEVGIEGADGQVRRSFARPGIGEAADPPEPPGRVRILSPFDPALRDRNRAERLFGFHYRIEVFVP
;
A
#
# COMPACT_ATOMS: atom_id res chain seq x y z
N ARG A 1 13.45 -24.97 -1.65
CA ARG A 1 12.57 -23.80 -1.87
C ARG A 1 12.32 -23.14 -0.52
N PRO A 2 12.61 -21.86 -0.32
CA PRO A 2 12.24 -21.21 0.93
C PRO A 2 10.71 -21.17 1.01
N SER A 3 10.13 -22.04 1.84
CA SER A 3 8.73 -21.93 2.24
C SER A 3 8.60 -20.73 3.15
N TYR A 4 7.62 -19.86 2.90
CA TYR A 4 7.23 -18.84 3.88
C TYR A 4 7.01 -19.50 5.25
N ARG A 5 7.58 -18.91 6.30
CA ARG A 5 7.35 -19.30 7.70
C ARG A 5 6.78 -18.07 8.40
N PRO A 6 5.64 -18.18 9.11
CA PRO A 6 5.01 -17.04 9.78
C PRO A 6 5.98 -16.23 10.65
N ASP A 7 6.87 -16.90 11.39
CA ASP A 7 7.86 -16.26 12.25
C ASP A 7 8.86 -15.35 11.49
N ASN A 8 9.06 -15.59 10.19
CA ASN A 8 9.90 -14.72 9.38
C ASN A 8 9.28 -13.33 9.24
N LEU A 9 7.94 -13.20 9.23
CA LEU A 9 7.29 -11.90 9.12
C LEU A 9 7.57 -11.05 10.36
N ALA A 10 7.30 -11.59 11.55
CA ALA A 10 7.57 -10.90 12.82
C ALA A 10 9.05 -10.54 12.95
N ARG A 11 9.96 -11.46 12.57
CA ARG A 11 11.39 -11.16 12.54
C ARG A 11 11.72 -9.99 11.60
N LEU A 12 11.26 -10.04 10.35
CA LEU A 12 11.61 -9.05 9.33
C LEU A 12 10.99 -7.66 9.61
N HIS A 13 9.81 -7.63 10.23
CA HIS A 13 9.08 -6.40 10.56
C HIS A 13 9.48 -5.83 11.93
N ASP A 14 9.37 -6.63 13.00
CA ASP A 14 9.49 -6.15 14.38
C ASP A 14 10.94 -6.03 14.84
N ARG A 15 11.86 -6.84 14.28
CA ARG A 15 13.26 -6.90 14.74
C ARG A 15 14.25 -6.39 13.70
N ASP A 16 14.23 -6.96 12.50
CA ASP A 16 15.25 -6.68 11.47
C ASP A 16 14.98 -5.38 10.69
N ARG A 17 13.81 -4.74 10.87
CA ARG A 17 13.41 -3.48 10.20
C ARG A 17 13.52 -3.50 8.67
N LYS A 18 13.31 -4.67 8.08
CA LYS A 18 13.34 -4.88 6.61
C LYS A 18 11.99 -4.67 5.95
N LEU A 19 10.93 -4.55 6.76
CA LEU A 19 9.56 -4.36 6.32
C LEU A 19 8.92 -3.21 7.12
N PHE A 20 7.98 -2.49 6.51
CA PHE A 20 7.12 -1.51 7.19
C PHE A 20 5.67 -1.67 6.78
N GLU A 21 4.75 -1.19 7.61
CA GLU A 21 3.31 -1.19 7.33
C GLU A 21 2.84 0.15 6.79
N HIS A 22 2.17 0.12 5.63
CA HIS A 22 1.43 1.27 5.11
C HIS A 22 0.36 0.86 4.11
N TRP A 23 -0.41 1.84 3.65
CA TRP A 23 -1.36 1.67 2.57
C TRP A 23 -0.63 1.57 1.22
N THR A 24 -0.94 0.53 0.46
CA THR A 24 -0.84 0.53 -1.00
C THR A 24 -2.24 0.84 -1.55
N HIS A 25 -2.84 -0.09 -2.30
CA HIS A 25 -4.28 -0.20 -2.51
C HIS A 25 -5.03 -0.58 -1.22
N ASP A 26 -4.44 -1.44 -0.40
CA ASP A 26 -4.92 -1.94 0.89
C ASP A 26 -3.79 -1.91 1.93
N ALA A 27 -4.11 -2.24 3.19
CA ALA A 27 -3.13 -2.29 4.28
C ALA A 27 -2.11 -3.40 3.98
N SER A 28 -0.85 -3.03 3.84
CA SER A 28 0.19 -3.90 3.28
C SER A 28 1.45 -3.89 4.13
N ILE A 29 2.17 -5.02 4.11
CA ILE A 29 3.57 -5.11 4.54
C ILE A 29 4.46 -4.82 3.32
N ILE A 30 5.37 -3.87 3.44
CA ILE A 30 6.14 -3.31 2.32
C ILE A 30 7.64 -3.39 2.64
N PRO A 31 8.52 -3.72 1.68
CA PRO A 31 9.97 -3.65 1.90
C PRO A 31 10.42 -2.26 2.35
N ALA A 32 11.22 -2.18 3.41
CA ALA A 32 11.74 -0.91 3.96
C ALA A 32 12.53 -0.11 2.91
N ALA A 33 13.21 -0.80 1.99
CA ALA A 33 13.88 -0.17 0.85
C ALA A 33 12.96 0.67 -0.06
N TYR A 34 11.63 0.47 0.01
CA TYR A 34 10.67 1.24 -0.78
C TYR A 34 10.18 2.49 -0.06
N PHE A 35 10.54 2.65 1.22
CA PHE A 35 10.12 3.76 2.05
C PHE A 35 10.41 5.15 1.45
N PRO A 36 11.56 5.42 0.78
CA PRO A 36 11.78 6.71 0.12
C PRO A 36 10.67 7.08 -0.87
N HIS A 37 10.17 6.10 -1.64
CA HIS A 37 9.09 6.31 -2.60
C HIS A 37 7.73 6.53 -1.94
N TRP A 38 7.56 6.19 -0.66
CA TRP A 38 6.32 6.46 0.08
C TRP A 38 6.18 7.92 0.50
N ARG A 39 7.26 8.72 0.48
CA ARG A 39 7.21 10.16 0.78
C ARG A 39 6.22 10.92 -0.09
N LEU A 40 6.13 10.59 -1.39
CA LEU A 40 5.12 11.16 -2.28
C LEU A 40 3.69 10.86 -1.81
N ARG A 41 3.45 9.65 -1.30
CA ARG A 41 2.13 9.27 -0.76
C ARG A 41 1.82 10.06 0.50
N PHE A 42 2.79 10.20 1.40
CA PHE A 42 2.62 10.97 2.64
C PHE A 42 2.26 12.43 2.37
N ALA A 43 2.98 13.09 1.46
CA ALA A 43 2.70 14.47 1.07
C ALA A 43 1.29 14.63 0.44
N ARG A 44 0.91 13.70 -0.44
CA ARG A 44 -0.45 13.66 -1.03
C ARG A 44 -1.52 13.41 0.01
N ASP A 45 -1.26 12.50 0.95
CA ASP A 45 -2.18 12.18 2.04
C ASP A 45 -2.32 13.37 2.99
N GLU A 46 -1.24 14.05 3.37
CA GLU A 46 -1.29 15.24 4.21
C GLU A 46 -2.22 16.31 3.61
N ALA A 47 -1.98 16.68 2.34
CA ALA A 47 -2.82 17.64 1.62
C ALA A 47 -4.29 17.20 1.54
N ARG A 48 -4.53 15.92 1.24
CA ARG A 48 -5.87 15.37 1.00
C ARG A 48 -6.66 15.08 2.28
N LEU A 49 -5.99 14.72 3.36
CA LEU A 49 -6.63 14.37 4.63
C LEU A 49 -6.91 15.61 5.45
N ARG A 50 -6.08 16.65 5.38
CA ARG A 50 -6.26 17.85 6.20
C ARG A 50 -7.67 18.45 6.08
N GLU A 51 -8.15 18.63 4.85
CA GLU A 51 -9.51 19.13 4.60
C GLU A 51 -10.59 18.10 4.99
N ARG A 52 -10.41 16.83 4.63
CA ARG A 52 -11.43 15.80 4.87
C ARG A 52 -11.61 15.47 6.34
N TRP A 53 -10.52 15.49 7.11
CA TRP A 53 -10.53 15.18 8.53
C TRP A 53 -11.07 16.34 9.34
N ALA A 54 -10.80 17.60 8.96
CA ALA A 54 -11.50 18.75 9.53
C ALA A 54 -13.03 18.62 9.37
N LYS A 55 -13.50 18.21 8.17
CA LYS A 55 -14.94 17.98 7.93
C LYS A 55 -15.53 16.81 8.74
N TRP A 56 -14.75 15.75 8.97
CA TRP A 56 -15.23 14.54 9.64
C TRP A 56 -15.13 14.59 11.17
N HIS A 57 -14.09 15.22 11.70
CA HIS A 57 -13.77 15.24 13.13
C HIS A 57 -13.96 16.62 13.78
N GLY A 58 -14.27 17.64 12.97
CA GLY A 58 -14.42 19.01 13.41
C GLY A 58 -13.09 19.78 13.39
N ASP A 59 -13.21 21.10 13.55
CA ASP A 59 -12.06 21.97 13.70
C ASP A 59 -11.26 21.61 14.96
N GLY A 60 -9.93 21.71 14.88
CA GLY A 60 -9.02 21.37 15.97
C GLY A 60 -8.73 19.87 16.14
N PHE A 61 -9.08 19.01 15.17
CA PHE A 61 -8.70 17.59 15.18
C PHE A 61 -7.18 17.36 15.26
N ASP A 62 -6.38 18.34 14.84
CA ASP A 62 -4.92 18.35 14.81
C ASP A 62 -4.27 18.88 16.11
N THR A 63 -5.05 19.40 17.06
CA THR A 63 -4.54 20.02 18.30
C THR A 63 -3.73 19.07 19.18
N GLN A 64 -3.97 17.76 19.10
CA GLN A 64 -3.26 16.74 19.88
C GLN A 64 -2.03 16.17 19.17
N PHE A 65 -1.73 16.57 17.93
CA PHE A 65 -0.69 15.91 17.14
C PHE A 65 0.71 16.09 17.76
N GLU A 66 1.04 17.31 18.19
CA GLU A 66 2.33 17.59 18.82
C GLU A 66 2.47 16.86 20.16
N ALA A 67 1.45 16.94 21.02
CA ALA A 67 1.45 16.24 22.31
C ALA A 67 1.62 14.72 22.15
N VAL A 68 0.98 14.12 21.13
CA VAL A 68 1.15 12.70 20.82
C VAL A 68 2.57 12.40 20.33
N LEU A 69 3.15 13.23 19.47
CA LEU A 69 4.53 13.07 19.00
C LEU A 69 5.54 13.18 20.16
N GLU A 70 5.40 14.18 21.02
CA GLU A 70 6.23 14.35 22.22
C GLU A 70 6.12 13.16 23.17
N GLU A 71 4.91 12.64 23.36
CA GLU A 71 4.68 11.49 24.23
C GLU A 71 5.34 10.22 23.67
N VAL A 72 5.22 9.97 22.36
CA VAL A 72 5.92 8.87 21.68
C VAL A 72 7.44 9.06 21.76
N ALA A 73 7.94 10.28 21.56
CA ALA A 73 9.35 10.60 21.67
C ALA A 73 9.91 10.27 23.05
N ARG A 74 9.14 10.60 24.11
CA ARG A 74 9.53 10.43 25.51
C ARG A 74 9.37 8.99 26.02
N ARG A 75 8.23 8.34 25.76
CA ARG A 75 7.91 6.99 26.28
C ARG A 75 8.44 5.87 25.37
N GLY A 76 8.71 6.16 24.11
CA GLY A 76 8.93 5.15 23.08
C GLY A 76 7.61 4.63 22.51
N PRO A 77 7.56 3.39 22.01
CA PRO A 77 6.40 2.89 21.29
C PRO A 77 5.09 2.89 22.09
N VAL A 78 4.01 3.39 21.47
CA VAL A 78 2.67 3.47 22.06
C VAL A 78 1.59 2.88 21.15
N SER A 79 0.51 2.38 21.75
CA SER A 79 -0.67 1.91 21.04
C SER A 79 -1.87 2.79 21.34
N THR A 80 -3.00 2.53 20.67
CA THR A 80 -4.27 3.19 20.95
C THR A 80 -4.83 2.95 22.36
N ALA A 81 -4.24 2.01 23.12
CA ALA A 81 -4.60 1.78 24.52
C ALA A 81 -3.74 2.59 25.50
N ASP A 82 -2.59 3.11 25.06
CA ASP A 82 -1.65 3.86 25.90
C ASP A 82 -1.87 5.38 25.82
N VAL A 83 -2.82 5.82 24.98
CA VAL A 83 -3.16 7.22 24.73
C VAL A 83 -4.63 7.51 25.02
N GLY A 84 -4.95 8.76 25.35
CA GLY A 84 -6.33 9.21 25.57
C GLY A 84 -6.95 8.81 26.91
N GLU A 85 -6.18 8.31 27.89
CA GLU A 85 -6.70 7.97 29.23
C GLU A 85 -7.22 9.20 30.01
N ALA A 86 -6.63 10.38 29.76
CA ALA A 86 -7.04 11.64 30.37
C ALA A 86 -8.11 12.41 29.56
N GLU A 87 -8.50 11.90 28.39
CA GLU A 87 -9.53 12.54 27.57
C GLU A 87 -10.91 12.08 28.04
N GLU A 88 -11.81 13.04 28.31
CA GLU A 88 -13.21 12.71 28.64
C GLU A 88 -13.79 11.83 27.54
N ARG A 89 -14.25 10.63 27.91
CA ARG A 89 -15.00 9.75 27.01
C ARG A 89 -16.27 10.49 26.62
N ARG A 90 -16.28 11.11 25.44
CA ARG A 90 -17.50 11.67 24.86
C ARG A 90 -18.51 10.54 24.67
N SER A 91 -19.76 10.83 24.98
CA SER A 91 -20.83 9.84 25.21
C SER A 91 -21.48 9.33 23.92
N GLY A 92 -20.90 9.55 22.74
CA GLY A 92 -21.38 8.91 21.51
C GLY A 92 -20.82 7.49 21.41
N GLY A 93 -21.60 6.61 20.78
CA GLY A 93 -21.31 5.17 20.74
C GLY A 93 -19.99 4.79 20.07
N TRP A 94 -19.84 3.50 19.72
CA TRP A 94 -18.63 2.89 19.12
C TRP A 94 -17.93 3.75 18.03
N TRP A 95 -18.66 4.64 17.36
CA TRP A 95 -18.20 5.52 16.28
C TRP A 95 -17.49 6.82 16.69
N GLU A 96 -17.52 7.25 17.96
CA GLU A 96 -16.79 8.45 18.38
C GLU A 96 -15.30 8.15 18.61
N TRP A 97 -14.48 8.56 17.64
CA TRP A 97 -13.03 8.43 17.73
C TRP A 97 -12.46 9.46 18.72
N ASN A 98 -11.74 8.95 19.72
CA ASN A 98 -10.99 9.77 20.67
C ASN A 98 -9.86 10.55 19.93
N PRO A 99 -9.69 11.87 20.16
CA PRO A 99 -8.67 12.72 19.53
C PRO A 99 -7.26 12.13 19.45
N SER A 100 -6.75 11.53 20.53
CA SER A 100 -5.44 10.87 20.52
C SER A 100 -5.36 9.69 19.53
N LYS A 101 -6.47 8.95 19.34
CA LYS A 101 -6.53 7.84 18.36
C LYS A 101 -6.59 8.36 16.92
N ILE A 102 -7.28 9.48 16.70
CA ILE A 102 -7.28 10.21 15.41
C ILE A 102 -5.83 10.63 15.10
N ALA A 103 -5.14 11.22 16.06
CA ALA A 103 -3.75 11.64 15.91
C ALA A 103 -2.82 10.50 15.49
N LEU A 104 -2.87 9.34 16.16
CA LEU A 104 -2.04 8.19 15.79
C LEU A 104 -2.26 7.74 14.34
N GLU A 105 -3.51 7.60 13.90
CA GLU A 105 -3.83 7.18 12.54
C GLU A 105 -3.45 8.26 11.51
N TYR A 106 -3.66 9.55 11.80
CA TYR A 106 -3.23 10.64 10.92
C TYR A 106 -1.71 10.66 10.76
N LEU A 107 -0.98 10.69 11.87
CA LEU A 107 0.48 10.77 11.92
C LEU A 107 1.13 9.57 11.24
N TRP A 108 0.52 8.39 11.32
CA TRP A 108 0.93 7.23 10.53
C TRP A 108 0.65 7.41 9.03
N ARG A 109 -0.53 7.90 8.64
CA ARG A 109 -0.88 8.12 7.22
C ARG A 109 0.05 9.14 6.54
N VAL A 110 0.51 10.16 7.26
CA VAL A 110 1.45 11.17 6.76
C VAL A 110 2.92 10.84 7.07
N GLY A 111 3.21 9.64 7.59
CA GLY A 111 4.56 9.11 7.72
C GLY A 111 5.41 9.72 8.84
N LYS A 112 4.80 10.41 9.81
CA LYS A 112 5.46 10.89 11.05
C LYS A 112 5.63 9.76 12.07
N LEU A 113 4.65 8.85 12.12
CA LEU A 113 4.73 7.61 12.88
C LEU A 113 4.80 6.41 11.94
N SER A 114 5.42 5.34 12.43
CA SER A 114 5.47 4.03 11.77
C SER A 114 5.05 2.95 12.74
N VAL A 115 4.41 1.88 12.22
CA VAL A 115 4.06 0.72 13.04
C VAL A 115 5.35 -0.06 13.31
N VAL A 116 5.72 -0.19 14.59
CA VAL A 116 6.96 -0.85 15.01
C VAL A 116 6.74 -2.35 15.25
N ARG A 117 5.51 -2.74 15.57
CA ARG A 117 5.04 -4.13 15.72
C ARG A 117 3.51 -4.14 15.82
N ARG A 118 2.94 -5.35 15.86
CA ARG A 118 1.54 -5.55 16.25
C ARG A 118 1.44 -6.42 17.48
N ASP A 119 0.62 -5.98 18.43
CA ASP A 119 0.19 -6.79 19.56
C ASP A 119 -1.20 -7.34 19.19
N ALA A 120 -1.25 -8.58 18.69
CA ALA A 120 -2.41 -9.16 18.01
C ALA A 120 -2.90 -8.26 16.85
N PHE A 121 -4.09 -7.67 16.94
CA PHE A 121 -4.64 -6.78 15.91
C PHE A 121 -4.30 -5.30 16.12
N ARG A 122 -3.70 -4.95 17.26
CA ARG A 122 -3.43 -3.58 17.65
C ARG A 122 -2.06 -3.14 17.12
N LYS A 123 -2.04 -2.05 16.35
CA LYS A 123 -0.80 -1.40 15.93
C LYS A 123 -0.11 -0.75 17.14
N VAL A 124 1.20 -0.93 17.23
CA VAL A 124 2.06 -0.15 18.12
C VAL A 124 2.89 0.78 17.25
N TYR A 125 2.87 2.06 17.55
CA TYR A 125 3.51 3.13 16.78
C TYR A 125 4.74 3.64 17.49
N ASP A 126 5.76 4.02 16.73
CA ASP A 126 6.90 4.82 17.19
C ASP A 126 7.24 5.86 16.12
N LEU A 127 8.13 6.81 16.44
CA LEU A 127 8.63 7.79 15.50
C LEU A 127 9.24 7.10 14.29
N THR A 128 8.89 7.57 13.09
CA THR A 128 9.35 6.96 11.83
C THR A 128 10.87 6.81 11.79
N GLU A 129 11.62 7.81 12.26
CA GLU A 129 13.08 7.80 12.29
C GLU A 129 13.70 6.78 13.26
N ARG A 130 12.91 6.26 14.21
CA ARG A 130 13.34 5.16 15.11
C ARG A 130 13.03 3.79 14.53
N VAL A 131 12.03 3.69 13.66
CA VAL A 131 11.57 2.42 13.07
C VAL A 131 12.25 2.13 11.74
N VAL A 132 12.35 3.14 10.87
CA VAL A 132 12.85 2.98 9.51
C VAL A 132 14.36 3.19 9.48
N PRO A 133 15.15 2.25 8.90
CA PRO A 133 16.59 2.40 8.78
C PRO A 133 16.99 3.73 8.14
N ALA A 134 18.06 4.37 8.65
CA ALA A 134 18.47 5.71 8.24
C ALA A 134 18.74 5.83 6.72
N GLU A 135 19.30 4.78 6.11
CA GLU A 135 19.53 4.66 4.67
C GLU A 135 18.26 4.67 3.80
N HIS A 136 17.09 4.50 4.40
CA HIS A 136 15.79 4.56 3.72
C HIS A 136 15.04 5.86 4.04
N LEU A 137 15.57 6.72 4.93
CA LEU A 137 14.99 8.03 5.23
C LEU A 137 15.44 9.11 4.23
N ALA A 138 16.63 8.94 3.63
CA ALA A 138 17.23 9.85 2.65
C ALA A 138 18.13 9.09 1.64
N PRO A 139 18.29 9.58 0.39
CA PRO A 139 17.64 10.76 -0.18
C PRO A 139 16.14 10.53 -0.46
N VAL A 140 15.37 11.63 -0.49
CA VAL A 140 13.97 11.59 -0.91
C VAL A 140 13.92 11.77 -2.43
N PRO A 141 13.43 10.78 -3.20
CA PRO A 141 13.34 10.90 -4.66
C PRO A 141 12.37 12.01 -5.06
N ASP A 142 12.61 12.60 -6.23
CA ASP A 142 11.66 13.50 -6.86
C ASP A 142 10.31 12.78 -7.09
N PRO A 143 9.16 13.48 -7.01
CA PRO A 143 7.88 12.92 -7.40
C PRO A 143 7.89 12.16 -8.74
N ALA A 144 8.58 12.66 -9.76
CA ALA A 144 8.66 12.04 -11.08
C ALA A 144 9.43 10.71 -11.04
N GLU A 145 10.55 10.64 -10.33
CA GLU A 145 11.32 9.39 -10.13
C GLU A 145 10.47 8.35 -9.39
N THR A 146 9.69 8.80 -8.42
CA THR A 146 8.79 7.94 -7.66
C THR A 146 7.62 7.41 -8.51
N VAL A 147 7.09 8.23 -9.42
CA VAL A 147 6.07 7.80 -10.39
C VAL A 147 6.66 6.77 -11.36
N ASP A 148 7.86 7.04 -11.89
CA ASP A 148 8.55 6.11 -12.79
C ASP A 148 8.83 4.76 -12.11
N TRP A 149 9.41 4.79 -10.91
CA TRP A 149 9.62 3.59 -10.09
C TRP A 149 8.33 2.80 -9.85
N ALA A 150 7.25 3.49 -9.47
CA ALA A 150 5.98 2.85 -9.16
C ALA A 150 5.33 2.20 -10.40
N CYS A 151 5.44 2.85 -11.57
CA CYS A 151 4.91 2.31 -12.82
C CYS A 151 5.71 1.10 -13.31
N ASN A 152 7.04 1.18 -13.27
CA ASN A 152 7.92 0.04 -13.54
C ASN A 152 7.62 -1.14 -12.60
N ALA A 153 7.52 -0.87 -11.29
CA ALA A 153 7.21 -1.88 -10.28
C ALA A 153 5.85 -2.57 -10.51
N ALA A 154 4.87 -1.85 -11.06
CA ALA A 154 3.57 -2.40 -11.44
C ALA A 154 3.66 -3.31 -12.66
N ILE A 155 4.31 -2.86 -13.75
CA ILE A 155 4.50 -3.65 -14.97
C ILE A 155 5.24 -4.95 -14.66
N ASP A 156 6.33 -4.88 -13.89
CA ASP A 156 7.17 -6.05 -13.59
C ASP A 156 6.43 -7.12 -12.78
N ARG A 157 5.47 -6.71 -11.93
CA ARG A 157 4.70 -7.63 -11.07
C ARG A 157 3.41 -8.12 -11.69
N LEU A 158 2.79 -7.32 -12.54
CA LEU A 158 1.58 -7.69 -13.26
C LEU A 158 1.88 -8.47 -14.55
N GLY A 159 3.11 -8.37 -15.07
CA GLY A 159 3.55 -8.93 -16.36
C GLY A 159 3.05 -8.10 -17.56
N PHE A 160 1.78 -7.73 -17.53
CA PHE A 160 1.15 -6.80 -18.46
C PHE A 160 0.07 -5.99 -17.73
N ALA A 161 -0.21 -4.77 -18.17
CA ALA A 161 -1.23 -3.93 -17.57
C ALA A 161 -1.74 -2.84 -18.51
N THR A 162 -2.99 -2.47 -18.36
CA THR A 162 -3.47 -1.16 -18.83
C THR A 162 -2.92 -0.04 -17.94
N SER A 163 -2.89 1.21 -18.42
CA SER A 163 -2.47 2.35 -17.61
C SER A 163 -3.29 2.51 -16.32
N GLY A 164 -4.58 2.13 -16.34
CA GLY A 164 -5.43 2.12 -15.15
C GLY A 164 -4.99 1.09 -14.12
N GLU A 165 -4.62 -0.12 -14.55
CA GLU A 165 -4.08 -1.17 -13.67
C GLU A 165 -2.70 -0.79 -13.12
N VAL A 166 -1.87 -0.10 -13.92
CA VAL A 166 -0.60 0.49 -13.45
C VAL A 166 -0.84 1.50 -12.32
N ALA A 167 -1.77 2.45 -12.50
CA ALA A 167 -2.12 3.43 -11.48
C ALA A 167 -2.64 2.77 -10.19
N ALA A 168 -3.51 1.76 -10.33
CA ALA A 168 -4.15 1.07 -9.22
C ALA A 168 -3.19 0.18 -8.42
N PHE A 169 -2.12 -0.34 -9.02
CA PHE A 169 -1.28 -1.39 -8.43
C PHE A 169 -0.75 -1.04 -7.01
N LEU A 170 -0.14 0.14 -6.85
CA LEU A 170 0.29 0.70 -5.55
C LEU A 170 -0.65 1.79 -5.01
N ALA A 171 -1.65 2.21 -5.80
CA ALA A 171 -2.63 3.26 -5.49
C ALA A 171 -2.00 4.58 -4.95
N LYS A 172 -0.87 4.97 -5.53
CA LYS A 172 -0.18 6.25 -5.23
C LYS A 172 0.19 7.06 -6.46
N VAL A 173 -0.05 6.50 -7.65
CA VAL A 173 0.10 7.16 -8.96
C VAL A 173 -1.31 7.48 -9.45
N THR A 174 -1.50 8.68 -9.98
CA THR A 174 -2.80 9.09 -10.54
C THR A 174 -3.04 8.43 -11.91
N PRO A 175 -4.31 8.30 -12.37
CA PRO A 175 -4.59 7.78 -13.70
C PRO A 175 -3.91 8.56 -14.83
N THR A 176 -3.82 9.90 -14.70
CA THR A 176 -3.13 10.76 -15.67
C THR A 176 -1.63 10.48 -15.69
N GLU A 177 -0.98 10.44 -14.53
CA GLU A 177 0.46 10.13 -14.44
C GLU A 177 0.79 8.77 -15.05
N ALA A 178 -0.01 7.73 -14.78
CA ALA A 178 0.22 6.41 -15.34
C ALA A 178 0.00 6.39 -16.87
N LYS A 179 -0.99 7.13 -17.37
CA LYS A 179 -1.24 7.27 -18.82
C LYS A 179 -0.07 7.97 -19.51
N ASP A 180 0.40 9.07 -18.96
CA ASP A 180 1.50 9.85 -19.50
C ASP A 180 2.82 9.07 -19.44
N TRP A 181 3.05 8.35 -18.32
CA TRP A 181 4.18 7.45 -18.18
C TRP A 181 4.14 6.34 -19.23
N CYS A 182 3.00 5.65 -19.44
CA CYS A 182 2.89 4.61 -20.46
C CYS A 182 3.17 5.16 -21.86
N ALA A 183 2.63 6.34 -22.19
CA ALA A 183 2.90 6.97 -23.48
C ALA A 183 4.39 7.34 -23.66
N GLY A 184 5.06 7.80 -22.59
CA GLY A 184 6.48 8.09 -22.59
C GLY A 184 7.36 6.83 -22.72
N ALA A 185 7.09 5.82 -21.91
CA ALA A 185 7.79 4.54 -21.92
C ALA A 185 7.64 3.81 -23.26
N LEU A 186 6.47 3.91 -23.91
CA LEU A 186 6.25 3.39 -25.27
C LEU A 186 7.14 4.09 -26.29
N ARG A 187 7.24 5.44 -26.24
CA ARG A 187 8.15 6.20 -27.13
C ARG A 187 9.62 5.85 -26.92
N ARG A 188 10.00 5.47 -25.69
CA ARG A 188 11.36 5.02 -25.34
C ARG A 188 11.58 3.51 -25.57
N ALA A 189 10.58 2.78 -26.05
CA ALA A 189 10.60 1.33 -26.23
C ALA A 189 10.91 0.52 -24.94
N GLU A 190 10.62 1.08 -23.76
CA GLU A 190 10.77 0.41 -22.46
C GLU A 190 9.60 -0.57 -22.17
N ILE A 191 8.48 -0.35 -22.86
CA ILE A 191 7.28 -1.18 -22.89
C ILE A 191 6.77 -1.26 -24.32
N VAL A 192 5.95 -2.27 -24.61
CA VAL A 192 5.27 -2.48 -25.90
C VAL A 192 3.77 -2.59 -25.71
N GLU A 193 3.00 -2.24 -26.73
CA GLU A 193 1.56 -2.52 -26.75
C GLU A 193 1.32 -4.00 -27.07
N VAL A 194 0.41 -4.62 -26.32
CA VAL A 194 0.00 -6.02 -26.51
C VAL A 194 -1.52 -6.14 -26.46
N GLY A 195 -2.06 -7.10 -27.20
CA GLY A 195 -3.45 -7.53 -27.09
C GLY A 195 -3.56 -8.69 -26.12
N ILE A 196 -4.36 -8.55 -25.07
CA ILE A 196 -4.64 -9.63 -24.11
C ILE A 196 -6.07 -10.08 -24.30
N GLU A 197 -6.25 -11.32 -24.73
CA GLU A 197 -7.56 -11.95 -24.82
C GLU A 197 -8.08 -12.28 -23.42
N GLY A 198 -9.32 -11.87 -23.13
CA GLY A 198 -10.03 -12.23 -21.92
C GLY A 198 -10.79 -13.55 -22.05
N ALA A 199 -11.37 -14.03 -20.95
CA ALA A 199 -12.19 -15.24 -20.91
C ALA A 199 -13.47 -15.15 -21.74
N ASP A 200 -13.90 -13.94 -22.10
CA ASP A 200 -15.01 -13.65 -23.00
C ASP A 200 -14.58 -13.60 -24.49
N GLY A 201 -13.31 -13.85 -24.79
CA GLY A 201 -12.72 -13.74 -26.13
C GLY A 201 -12.46 -12.31 -26.58
N GLN A 202 -12.73 -11.29 -25.75
CA GLN A 202 -12.45 -9.91 -26.11
C GLN A 202 -10.97 -9.58 -25.90
N VAL A 203 -10.36 -8.92 -26.88
CA VAL A 203 -8.97 -8.47 -26.79
C VAL A 203 -8.91 -7.07 -26.18
N ARG A 204 -8.20 -6.95 -25.05
CA ARG A 204 -7.93 -5.69 -24.38
C ARG A 204 -6.50 -5.22 -24.63
N ARG A 205 -6.37 -4.03 -25.21
CA ARG A 205 -5.07 -3.35 -25.36
C ARG A 205 -4.44 -3.10 -23.99
N SER A 206 -3.21 -3.56 -23.83
CA SER A 206 -2.41 -3.45 -22.61
C SER A 206 -0.97 -3.12 -22.96
N PHE A 207 -0.14 -2.88 -21.94
CA PHE A 207 1.30 -2.70 -22.05
C PHE A 207 2.04 -3.84 -21.34
N ALA A 208 3.19 -4.23 -21.86
CA ALA A 208 4.07 -5.23 -21.26
C ALA A 208 5.54 -4.90 -21.51
N ARG A 209 6.46 -5.63 -20.87
CA ARG A 209 7.89 -5.55 -21.22
C ARG A 209 8.11 -6.09 -22.65
N PRO A 210 9.07 -5.53 -23.41
CA PRO A 210 9.51 -6.12 -24.67
C PRO A 210 9.89 -7.60 -24.48
N GLY A 211 9.59 -8.44 -25.47
CA GLY A 211 9.90 -9.87 -25.44
C GLY A 211 8.97 -10.74 -24.59
N ILE A 212 7.88 -10.21 -24.00
CA ILE A 212 6.94 -11.00 -23.19
C ILE A 212 6.35 -12.21 -23.95
N GLY A 213 6.16 -12.09 -25.27
CA GLY A 213 5.65 -13.14 -26.14
C GLY A 213 6.74 -14.01 -26.78
N GLU A 214 8.01 -13.74 -26.51
CA GLU A 214 9.16 -14.55 -26.95
C GLU A 214 9.54 -15.59 -25.89
N ALA A 215 8.91 -15.55 -24.72
CA ALA A 215 9.06 -16.58 -23.69
C ALA A 215 8.65 -17.94 -24.26
N ALA A 216 9.43 -18.98 -23.92
CA ALA A 216 9.09 -20.36 -24.24
C ALA A 216 7.67 -20.69 -23.81
N ASP A 217 7.05 -21.67 -24.48
CA ASP A 217 5.72 -22.16 -24.13
C ASP A 217 5.57 -22.28 -22.61
N PRO A 218 4.47 -21.75 -22.03
CA PRO A 218 4.28 -21.80 -20.60
C PRO A 218 4.39 -23.27 -20.13
N PRO A 219 5.07 -23.53 -19.01
CA PRO A 219 5.22 -24.90 -18.55
C PRO A 219 3.85 -25.52 -18.28
N GLU A 220 3.73 -26.82 -18.54
CA GLU A 220 2.52 -27.58 -18.21
C GLU A 220 2.07 -27.33 -16.76
N PRO A 221 0.76 -27.10 -16.53
CA PRO A 221 0.24 -26.89 -15.19
C PRO A 221 0.61 -28.05 -14.27
N PRO A 222 1.18 -27.80 -13.08
CA PRO A 222 1.48 -28.89 -12.17
C PRO A 222 0.18 -29.54 -11.68
N GLY A 223 0.15 -30.87 -11.57
CA GLY A 223 -1.00 -31.62 -11.03
C GLY A 223 -1.29 -31.39 -9.53
N ARG A 224 -0.80 -30.29 -8.94
CA ARG A 224 -1.01 -29.93 -7.53
C ARG A 224 -1.82 -28.66 -7.43
N VAL A 225 -2.95 -28.73 -6.75
CA VAL A 225 -3.77 -27.58 -6.38
C VAL A 225 -3.01 -26.62 -5.45
N ARG A 226 -3.24 -25.32 -5.61
CA ARG A 226 -2.86 -24.29 -4.63
C ARG A 226 -4.12 -23.59 -4.17
N ILE A 227 -4.22 -23.42 -2.85
CA ILE A 227 -5.27 -22.60 -2.24
C ILE A 227 -4.68 -21.20 -2.09
N LEU A 228 -5.35 -20.22 -2.67
CA LEU A 228 -4.96 -18.82 -2.56
C LEU A 228 -5.76 -18.16 -1.43
N SER A 229 -5.12 -17.22 -0.74
CA SER A 229 -5.84 -16.32 0.16
C SER A 229 -6.85 -15.50 -0.64
N PRO A 230 -8.01 -15.14 -0.08
CA PRO A 230 -8.93 -14.24 -0.76
C PRO A 230 -8.38 -12.81 -0.91
N PHE A 231 -7.28 -12.50 -0.22
CA PHE A 231 -6.50 -11.27 -0.35
C PHE A 231 -5.17 -11.50 -1.10
N ASP A 232 -5.02 -12.63 -1.79
CA ASP A 232 -3.83 -12.90 -2.57
C ASP A 232 -3.65 -11.84 -3.69
N PRO A 233 -2.42 -11.34 -3.93
CA PRO A 233 -2.18 -10.36 -4.99
C PRO A 233 -2.65 -10.78 -6.39
N ALA A 234 -2.82 -12.08 -6.65
CA ALA A 234 -3.39 -12.59 -7.90
C ALA A 234 -4.92 -12.43 -8.00
N LEU A 235 -5.63 -12.36 -6.86
CA LEU A 235 -7.09 -12.31 -6.79
C LEU A 235 -7.66 -10.98 -6.28
N ARG A 236 -6.80 -10.09 -5.75
CA ARG A 236 -7.25 -8.80 -5.20
C ARG A 236 -7.98 -7.91 -6.20
N ASP A 237 -7.53 -7.91 -7.46
CA ASP A 237 -8.20 -7.19 -8.55
C ASP A 237 -9.22 -8.13 -9.18
N ARG A 238 -10.42 -8.14 -8.61
CA ARG A 238 -11.51 -9.04 -8.99
C ARG A 238 -11.95 -8.82 -10.43
N ASN A 239 -12.00 -7.57 -10.88
CA ASN A 239 -12.36 -7.23 -12.25
C ASN A 239 -11.32 -7.78 -13.24
N ARG A 240 -10.04 -7.75 -12.88
CA ARG A 240 -8.97 -8.36 -13.67
C ARG A 240 -9.04 -9.89 -13.63
N ALA A 241 -9.29 -10.50 -12.47
CA ALA A 241 -9.42 -11.96 -12.34
C ALA A 241 -10.60 -12.51 -13.15
N GLU A 242 -11.76 -11.84 -13.08
CA GLU A 242 -12.95 -12.18 -13.86
C GLU A 242 -12.69 -12.02 -15.36
N ARG A 243 -12.09 -10.90 -15.78
CA ARG A 243 -11.75 -10.68 -17.20
C ARG A 243 -10.80 -11.73 -17.76
N LEU A 244 -9.74 -12.09 -17.01
CA LEU A 244 -8.69 -12.98 -17.52
C LEU A 244 -9.09 -14.46 -17.46
N PHE A 245 -9.85 -14.85 -16.45
CA PHE A 245 -10.06 -16.27 -16.15
C PHE A 245 -11.54 -16.67 -16.08
N GLY A 246 -12.47 -15.74 -16.28
CA GLY A 246 -13.90 -15.99 -16.07
C GLY A 246 -14.23 -16.31 -14.60
N PHE A 247 -13.30 -16.00 -13.69
CA PHE A 247 -13.42 -16.36 -12.29
C PHE A 247 -14.10 -15.24 -11.51
N HIS A 248 -15.42 -15.34 -11.40
CA HIS A 248 -16.19 -14.44 -10.55
C HIS A 248 -16.03 -14.84 -9.08
N TYR A 249 -15.37 -13.97 -8.29
CA TYR A 249 -15.15 -14.19 -6.87
C TYR A 249 -15.52 -12.96 -6.04
N ARG A 250 -16.30 -13.17 -4.99
CA ARG A 250 -16.64 -12.15 -3.99
C ARG A 250 -16.60 -12.77 -2.60
N ILE A 251 -15.88 -12.13 -1.67
CA ILE A 251 -15.91 -12.55 -0.27
C ILE A 251 -17.29 -12.21 0.30
N GLU A 252 -17.90 -13.14 1.04
CA GLU A 252 -19.22 -12.98 1.67
C GLU A 252 -19.31 -11.74 2.58
N VAL A 253 -18.22 -11.34 3.23
CA VAL A 253 -18.14 -10.09 4.03
C VAL A 253 -18.40 -8.81 3.23
N PHE A 254 -18.42 -8.88 1.89
CA PHE A 254 -18.72 -7.77 0.99
C PHE A 254 -20.08 -7.90 0.27
N VAL A 255 -20.93 -8.83 0.70
CA VAL A 255 -22.29 -9.03 0.19
C VAL A 255 -23.27 -8.62 1.30
N PRO A 256 -24.37 -7.91 0.99
CA PRO A 256 -25.38 -7.53 1.99
C PRO A 256 -26.06 -8.73 2.65
#